data_AF-A0A9P5JB44-F1
#
_entry.id   AF-A0A9P5JB44-F1
#
_cell.length_a   1.000
_cell.length_b   1.000
_cell.length_c   1.000
_cell.angle_alpha   90.00
_cell.angle_beta   90.00
_cell.angle_gamma   90.00
#
_symmetry.space_group_name_H-M   'P 1'
#
loop_
_entity.id
_entity.type
_entity.pdbx_description
1 polymer ?
#
loop_
_entity_poly.entity_id
_entity_poly.type
_entity_poly.pdbx_seq_one_letter_code
_entity_poly.pdbx_strand_id
1 'polypeptide(L)'
;MVGVTAPCLEKLSFTWQAIERDKPRLDALRTLTRSYDNYAAYRAEYSNAHTSGATCIPVIGIYLPQLRSIVTSQNDFITISSPHTSATSLINFAKCRAMAEICRTALQFQARPPKREEVSQNLEIQAWILEQLEVGNSKPDAWYNEYSKDVQKQELEHGDIRSVFFSATYLAHIVANTWCFDSDSRGLEAAGF
;
A
#
# COMPACT_ATOMS: atom_id res chain seq x y z
N MET A 1 -1.94 1.70 -1.63
CA MET A 1 -0.58 1.22 -1.30
C MET A 1 0.23 2.23 -0.51
N VAL A 2 0.41 3.46 -1.00
CA VAL A 2 1.23 4.50 -0.33
C VAL A 2 0.91 4.66 1.16
N GLY A 3 -0.37 4.74 1.54
CA GLY A 3 -0.75 4.88 2.96
C GLY A 3 -0.37 3.67 3.82
N VAL A 4 -0.43 2.46 3.29
CA VAL A 4 -0.16 1.20 4.00
C VAL A 4 1.35 0.92 4.14
N THR A 5 2.16 1.52 3.27
CA THR A 5 3.63 1.52 3.33
C THR A 5 4.19 2.81 3.95
N ALA A 6 3.35 3.56 4.68
CA ALA A 6 3.82 4.78 5.33
C ALA A 6 4.75 4.41 6.52
N PRO A 7 5.85 5.16 6.75
CA PRO A 7 6.82 4.85 7.80
C PRO A 7 6.22 4.79 9.22
N CYS A 8 5.11 5.50 9.47
CA CYS A 8 4.37 5.46 10.72
C CYS A 8 3.61 4.13 10.92
N LEU A 9 3.20 3.44 9.87
CA LEU A 9 2.56 2.13 9.98
C LEU A 9 3.58 0.99 9.95
N GLU A 10 4.65 1.10 9.16
CA GLU A 10 5.63 0.01 8.99
C GLU A 10 6.30 -0.44 10.31
N LYS A 11 6.36 0.45 11.31
CA LYS A 11 6.97 0.17 12.62
C LYS A 11 6.09 -0.64 13.57
N LEU A 12 4.79 -0.77 13.28
CA LEU A 12 3.81 -1.46 14.14
C LEU A 12 3.89 -2.98 13.96
N SER A 13 4.94 -3.60 14.50
CA SER A 13 5.27 -5.00 14.27
C SER A 13 4.16 -5.96 14.71
N PHE A 14 3.51 -5.71 15.85
CA PHE A 14 2.44 -6.58 16.34
C PHE A 14 1.17 -6.46 15.49
N THR A 15 0.82 -5.25 15.07
CA THR A 15 -0.25 -5.03 14.08
C THR A 15 0.01 -5.82 12.79
N TRP A 16 1.25 -5.80 12.27
CA TRP A 16 1.60 -6.55 11.06
C TRP A 16 1.58 -8.07 11.25
N GLN A 17 1.96 -8.57 12.43
CA GLN A 17 1.88 -9.98 12.76
C GLN A 17 0.42 -10.46 12.82
N ALA A 18 -0.49 -9.63 13.34
CA ALA A 18 -1.91 -9.97 13.42
C ALA A 18 -2.57 -10.18 12.05
N ILE A 19 -2.02 -9.60 10.98
CA ILE A 19 -2.53 -9.71 9.60
C ILE A 19 -1.69 -10.63 8.71
N GLU A 20 -0.89 -11.53 9.28
CA GLU A 20 0.05 -12.40 8.54
C GLU A 20 -0.63 -13.21 7.42
N ARG A 21 -1.87 -13.65 7.64
CA ARG A 21 -2.67 -14.38 6.63
C ARG A 21 -2.88 -13.59 5.34
N ASP A 22 -3.07 -12.28 5.42
CA ASP A 22 -3.33 -11.42 4.26
C ASP A 22 -2.05 -10.78 3.69
N LYS A 23 -0.89 -11.02 4.32
CA LYS A 23 0.41 -10.53 3.87
C LYS A 23 0.74 -10.87 2.40
N PRO A 24 0.48 -12.09 1.89
CA PRO A 24 0.75 -12.41 0.48
C PRO A 24 -0.05 -11.55 -0.50
N ARG A 25 -1.30 -11.20 -0.16
CA ARG A 25 -2.15 -10.33 -0.99
C ARG A 25 -1.60 -8.91 -1.01
N LEU A 26 -1.16 -8.43 0.16
CA LEU A 26 -0.52 -7.12 0.25
C LEU A 26 0.79 -7.07 -0.56
N ASP A 27 1.60 -8.13 -0.53
CA ASP A 27 2.85 -8.21 -1.29
C ASP A 27 2.63 -8.29 -2.81
N ALA A 28 1.56 -8.94 -3.25
CA ALA A 28 1.13 -8.90 -4.65
C ALA A 28 0.77 -7.45 -5.08
N LEU A 29 0.00 -6.73 -4.26
CA LEU A 29 -0.31 -5.31 -4.51
C LEU A 29 0.93 -4.42 -4.48
N ARG A 30 1.88 -4.68 -3.58
CA ARG A 30 3.18 -3.98 -3.55
C ARG A 30 3.88 -4.17 -4.87
N THR A 31 4.02 -5.40 -5.34
CA THR A 31 4.69 -5.75 -6.60
C THR A 31 4.07 -5.02 -7.78
N LEU A 32 2.73 -4.98 -7.85
CA LEU A 32 2.01 -4.25 -8.89
C LEU A 32 2.36 -2.75 -8.89
N THR A 33 2.44 -2.14 -7.70
CA THR A 33 2.68 -0.69 -7.54
C THR A 33 4.15 -0.28 -7.50
N ARG A 34 5.10 -1.22 -7.68
CA ARG A 34 6.54 -0.89 -7.70
C ARG A 34 6.85 0.07 -8.84
N SER A 35 7.62 1.10 -8.53
CA SER A 35 8.13 2.07 -9.51
C SER A 35 9.28 1.54 -10.37
N TYR A 36 9.85 0.37 -10.01
CA TYR A 36 10.88 -0.30 -10.78
C TYR A 36 10.44 -0.53 -12.23
N ASP A 37 11.36 -0.32 -13.17
CA ASP A 37 11.12 -0.42 -14.61
C ASP A 37 9.88 0.38 -15.06
N ASN A 38 9.73 1.60 -14.53
CA ASN A 38 8.65 2.53 -14.89
C ASN A 38 7.25 1.91 -14.71
N TYR A 39 7.03 1.23 -13.59
CA TYR A 39 5.75 0.59 -13.26
C TYR A 39 5.34 -0.49 -14.27
N ALA A 40 6.31 -1.27 -14.79
CA ALA A 40 6.06 -2.29 -15.82
C ALA A 40 4.92 -3.27 -15.47
N ALA A 41 4.90 -3.79 -14.24
CA ALA A 41 3.85 -4.70 -13.77
C ALA A 41 2.45 -4.04 -13.82
N TYR A 42 2.33 -2.82 -13.32
CA TYR A 42 1.08 -2.04 -13.41
C TYR A 42 0.67 -1.80 -14.86
N ARG A 43 1.61 -1.44 -15.74
CA ARG A 43 1.33 -1.13 -17.15
C ARG A 43 0.87 -2.38 -17.92
N ALA A 44 1.45 -3.54 -17.62
CA ALA A 44 1.03 -4.81 -18.19
C ALA A 44 -0.43 -5.12 -17.81
N GLU A 45 -0.77 -5.04 -16.53
CA GLU A 45 -2.15 -5.23 -16.07
C GLU A 45 -3.13 -4.20 -16.65
N TYR A 46 -2.70 -2.94 -16.74
CA TYR A 46 -3.49 -1.86 -17.36
C TYR A 46 -3.78 -2.13 -18.85
N SER A 47 -2.81 -2.69 -19.58
CA SER A 47 -3.00 -3.09 -20.99
C SER A 47 -3.95 -4.29 -21.10
N ASN A 48 -3.79 -5.30 -20.23
CA ASN A 48 -4.67 -6.46 -20.19
C ASN A 48 -6.12 -6.07 -19.89
N ALA A 49 -6.34 -5.18 -18.92
CA ALA A 49 -7.66 -4.65 -18.57
C ALA A 49 -8.32 -3.88 -19.72
N HIS A 50 -7.52 -3.22 -20.57
CA HIS A 50 -8.04 -2.48 -21.71
C HIS A 50 -8.56 -3.44 -22.77
N THR A 51 -7.74 -4.45 -23.12
CA THR A 51 -8.06 -5.49 -24.10
C THR A 51 -9.25 -6.34 -23.68
N SER A 52 -9.37 -6.65 -22.38
CA SER A 52 -10.49 -7.46 -21.85
C SER A 52 -11.82 -6.71 -21.76
N GLY A 53 -11.85 -5.40 -22.03
CA GLY A 53 -13.07 -4.63 -21.93
C GLY A 53 -13.46 -4.26 -20.49
N ALA A 54 -12.55 -4.39 -19.53
CA ALA A 54 -12.81 -4.01 -18.14
C ALA A 54 -12.96 -2.49 -17.99
N THR A 55 -13.64 -2.06 -16.92
CA THR A 55 -13.63 -0.68 -16.44
C THR A 55 -12.52 -0.51 -15.43
N CYS A 56 -11.66 0.50 -15.58
CA CYS A 56 -10.61 0.76 -14.62
C CYS A 56 -10.41 2.27 -14.39
N ILE A 57 -9.87 2.63 -13.22
CA ILE A 57 -9.47 4.00 -12.90
C ILE A 57 -7.93 4.04 -12.95
N PRO A 58 -7.32 4.76 -13.92
CA PRO A 58 -5.87 4.84 -14.03
C PRO A 58 -5.24 5.64 -12.89
N VAL A 59 -4.08 5.18 -12.40
CA VAL A 59 -3.20 5.96 -11.53
C VAL A 59 -2.45 7.00 -12.36
N ILE A 60 -2.96 8.23 -12.44
CA ILE A 60 -2.38 9.30 -13.27
C ILE A 60 -0.94 9.65 -12.87
N GLY A 61 -0.60 9.51 -11.59
CA GLY A 61 0.72 9.87 -11.05
C GLY A 61 1.91 9.18 -11.75
N ILE A 62 1.71 8.03 -12.40
CA ILE A 62 2.80 7.33 -13.10
C ILE A 62 3.19 7.98 -14.44
N TYR A 63 2.26 8.74 -15.04
CA TYR A 63 2.46 9.38 -16.35
C TYR A 63 3.04 10.79 -16.22
N LEU A 64 2.81 11.46 -15.08
CA LEU A 64 3.27 12.83 -14.85
C LEU A 64 4.80 12.99 -14.92
N PRO A 65 5.63 12.09 -14.36
CA PRO A 65 7.09 12.20 -14.50
C PRO A 65 7.57 12.12 -15.94
N GLN A 66 6.93 11.30 -16.77
CA GLN A 66 7.25 11.16 -18.19
C GLN A 66 6.86 12.42 -18.97
N LEU A 67 5.66 12.96 -18.73
CA LEU A 67 5.23 14.23 -19.31
C LEU A 67 6.17 15.36 -18.92
N ARG A 68 6.53 15.46 -17.64
CA ARG A 68 7.50 16.44 -17.15
C ARG A 68 8.83 16.31 -17.88
N SER A 69 9.35 15.08 -18.03
CA SER A 69 10.62 14.82 -18.72
C SER A 69 10.59 15.31 -20.18
N ILE A 70 9.51 15.06 -20.92
CA ILE A 70 9.37 15.55 -22.30
C ILE A 70 9.29 17.08 -22.34
N VAL A 71 8.53 17.67 -21.42
CA VAL A 71 8.38 19.12 -21.33
C VAL A 71 9.71 19.81 -21.05
N THR A 72 10.55 19.23 -20.18
CA THR A 72 11.83 19.81 -19.79
C THR A 72 12.98 19.50 -20.75
N SER A 73 12.94 18.39 -21.47
CA SER A 73 14.05 17.95 -22.35
C SER A 73 13.96 18.47 -23.79
N GLN A 74 12.78 18.89 -24.24
CA GLN A 74 12.55 19.31 -25.62
C GLN A 74 12.01 20.74 -25.69
N ASN A 75 12.56 21.53 -26.62
CA ASN A 75 12.05 22.86 -26.92
C ASN A 75 10.70 22.77 -27.64
N ASP A 76 9.82 23.75 -27.37
CA ASP A 76 8.52 23.87 -28.05
C ASP A 76 8.67 24.24 -29.52
N PHE A 77 9.75 24.94 -29.85
CA PHE A 77 10.05 25.41 -31.20
C PHE A 77 11.42 24.95 -31.67
N ILE A 78 11.53 24.72 -32.97
CA ILE A 78 12.76 24.40 -33.69
C ILE A 78 13.07 25.60 -34.59
N THR A 79 14.23 26.21 -34.36
CA THR A 79 14.72 27.28 -35.23
C THR A 79 15.50 26.65 -36.38
N ILE A 80 15.02 26.87 -37.61
CA ILE A 80 15.76 26.47 -38.81
C ILE A 80 16.43 27.72 -39.37
N SER A 81 17.76 27.72 -39.34
CA SER A 81 18.60 28.74 -39.96
C SER A 81 19.02 28.26 -41.34
N SER A 82 18.50 28.90 -42.39
CA SER A 82 18.94 28.66 -43.77
C SER A 82 19.99 29.71 -44.14
N PRO A 83 21.07 29.35 -44.86
CA PRO A 83 22.12 30.32 -45.25
C PRO A 83 21.61 31.46 -46.15
N HIS A 84 20.38 31.36 -46.68
CA HIS A 84 19.80 32.35 -47.60
C HIS A 84 18.45 32.92 -47.14
N THR A 85 17.98 32.58 -45.94
CA THR A 85 16.67 33.01 -45.44
C THR A 85 16.71 33.28 -43.94
N SER A 86 15.95 34.28 -43.50
CA SER A 86 15.79 34.64 -42.09
C SER A 86 15.41 33.41 -41.25
N ALA A 87 15.98 33.28 -40.05
CA ALA A 87 15.69 32.18 -39.15
C ALA A 87 14.18 32.04 -38.93
N THR A 88 13.62 30.87 -39.25
CA THR A 88 12.19 30.59 -39.10
C THR A 88 11.97 29.67 -37.91
N SER A 89 11.08 30.06 -37.00
CA SER A 89 10.69 29.26 -35.84
C SER A 89 9.51 28.36 -36.21
N LEU A 90 9.69 27.05 -36.09
CA LEU A 90 8.66 26.04 -36.38
C LEU A 90 8.25 25.32 -35.09
N ILE A 91 6.98 24.91 -35.00
CA ILE A 91 6.49 24.12 -33.87
C ILE A 91 7.14 22.74 -33.87
N ASN A 92 7.59 22.29 -32.71
CA ASN A 92 8.15 20.94 -32.53
C ASN A 92 7.02 19.88 -32.45
N PHE A 93 6.56 19.41 -33.61
CA PHE A 93 5.54 18.36 -33.67
C PHE A 93 6.00 17.02 -33.07
N ALA A 94 7.30 16.76 -32.97
CA ALA A 94 7.81 15.56 -32.31
C ALA A 94 7.50 15.58 -30.80
N LYS A 95 7.69 16.75 -30.15
CA LYS A 95 7.28 16.97 -28.76
C LYS A 95 5.78 16.77 -28.58
N CYS A 96 4.98 17.41 -29.45
CA CYS A 96 3.52 17.28 -29.41
C CYS A 96 3.06 15.83 -29.54
N ARG A 97 3.64 15.05 -30.47
CA ARG A 97 3.32 13.63 -30.66
C ARG A 97 3.67 12.80 -29.43
N ALA A 98 4.86 13.00 -28.86
CA ALA A 98 5.29 12.27 -27.68
C ALA A 98 4.37 12.52 -26.47
N MET A 99 3.97 13.77 -26.25
CA MET A 99 2.99 14.12 -25.21
C MET A 99 1.61 13.51 -25.49
N ALA A 100 1.15 13.57 -26.74
CA ALA A 100 -0.15 13.03 -27.16
C ALA A 100 -0.26 11.52 -26.89
N GLU A 101 0.79 10.74 -27.14
CA GLU A 101 0.76 9.29 -26.86
C GLU A 101 0.61 8.97 -25.37
N ILE A 102 1.26 9.75 -24.50
CA ILE A 102 1.11 9.57 -23.05
C ILE A 102 -0.31 9.91 -22.63
N CYS A 103 -0.85 11.04 -23.09
CA CYS A 103 -2.23 11.45 -22.79
C CYS A 103 -3.23 10.42 -23.32
N ARG A 104 -3.05 9.92 -24.54
CA ARG A 104 -3.92 8.90 -25.14
C ARG A 104 -3.96 7.64 -24.28
N THR A 105 -2.79 7.18 -23.82
CA THR A 105 -2.68 6.01 -22.94
C THR A 105 -3.33 6.26 -21.58
N ALA A 106 -3.12 7.44 -20.99
CA ALA A 106 -3.68 7.79 -19.68
C ALA A 106 -5.21 7.94 -19.70
N LEU A 107 -5.78 8.37 -20.83
CA LEU A 107 -7.21 8.67 -20.94
C LEU A 107 -8.02 7.54 -21.61
N GLN A 108 -7.39 6.44 -22.03
CA GLN A 108 -8.05 5.36 -22.79
C GLN A 108 -9.25 4.70 -22.07
N PHE A 109 -9.32 4.78 -20.74
CA PHE A 109 -10.44 4.26 -19.96
C PHE A 109 -11.52 5.30 -19.61
N GLN A 110 -11.29 6.59 -19.88
CA GLN A 110 -12.30 7.63 -19.60
C GLN A 110 -13.55 7.47 -20.47
N ALA A 111 -13.40 6.91 -21.67
CA ALA A 111 -14.52 6.64 -22.57
C ALA A 111 -15.51 5.59 -22.02
N ARG A 112 -15.08 4.77 -21.04
CA ARG A 112 -15.92 3.75 -20.43
C ARG A 112 -16.13 4.09 -18.94
N PRO A 113 -17.24 4.77 -18.58
CA PRO A 113 -17.51 5.04 -17.19
C PRO A 113 -17.60 3.71 -16.42
N PRO A 114 -17.07 3.64 -15.18
CA PRO A 114 -17.21 2.46 -14.36
C PRO A 114 -18.69 2.12 -14.21
N LYS A 115 -19.02 0.82 -14.23
CA LYS A 115 -20.37 0.37 -13.88
C LYS A 115 -20.60 0.83 -12.45
N ARG A 116 -21.40 1.89 -12.29
CA ARG A 116 -21.76 2.45 -10.99
C ARG A 116 -22.65 1.42 -10.29
N GLU A 117 -22.05 0.55 -9.51
CA GLU A 117 -22.80 -0.22 -8.52
C GLU A 117 -23.36 0.75 -7.46
N GLU A 118 -24.40 0.29 -6.76
CA GLU A 118 -25.34 1.03 -5.91
C GLU A 118 -24.70 2.00 -4.91
N VAL A 119 -23.43 1.80 -4.55
CA VAL A 119 -22.64 2.66 -3.65
C VAL A 119 -22.56 4.12 -4.12
N SER A 120 -22.55 4.37 -5.44
CA SER A 120 -22.52 5.76 -5.95
C SER A 120 -23.84 6.53 -5.79
N GLN A 121 -24.90 5.87 -5.33
CA GLN A 121 -26.21 6.48 -5.07
C GLN A 121 -26.40 6.87 -3.60
N ASN A 122 -25.57 6.37 -2.69
CA ASN A 122 -25.64 6.73 -1.28
C ASN A 122 -24.82 8.01 -1.01
N LEU A 123 -25.52 9.14 -1.03
CA LEU A 123 -24.93 10.46 -0.78
C LEU A 123 -24.38 10.62 0.64
N GLU A 124 -24.94 9.92 1.63
CA GLU A 124 -24.48 10.00 3.02
C GLU A 124 -23.09 9.40 3.17
N ILE A 125 -22.85 8.22 2.58
CA ILE A 125 -21.54 7.57 2.59
C ILE A 125 -20.50 8.46 1.88
N GLN A 126 -20.88 9.10 0.78
CA GLN A 126 -19.98 10.02 0.06
C GLN A 126 -19.63 11.24 0.91
N ALA A 127 -20.63 11.86 1.56
CA ALA A 127 -20.41 12.99 2.45
C ALA A 127 -19.49 12.61 3.62
N TRP A 128 -19.73 11.46 4.24
CA TRP A 128 -18.89 10.95 5.32
C TRP A 128 -17.44 10.68 4.86
N ILE A 129 -17.24 10.05 3.70
CA ILE A 129 -15.88 9.82 3.16
C ILE A 129 -15.16 11.16 2.95
N LEU A 130 -15.83 12.15 2.37
CA LEU A 130 -15.24 13.47 2.13
C LEU A 130 -14.88 14.18 3.44
N GLU A 131 -15.77 14.13 4.44
CA GLU A 131 -15.50 14.67 5.78
C GLU A 131 -14.28 14.00 6.42
N GLN A 132 -14.19 12.67 6.37
CA GLN A 132 -13.03 11.96 6.93
C GLN A 132 -11.73 12.26 6.19
N LEU A 133 -11.79 12.52 4.88
CA LEU A 133 -10.62 12.97 4.11
C LEU A 133 -10.18 14.37 4.52
N GLU A 134 -11.11 15.29 4.80
CA GLU A 134 -10.79 16.63 5.32
C GLU A 134 -10.17 16.56 6.72
N VAL A 135 -10.75 15.74 7.62
CA VAL A 135 -10.19 15.48 8.95
C VAL A 135 -8.77 14.91 8.83
N GLY A 136 -8.54 13.95 7.92
CA GLY A 136 -7.22 13.39 7.65
C GLY A 136 -6.22 14.44 7.16
N ASN A 137 -6.63 15.32 6.25
CA ASN A 137 -5.79 16.38 5.68
C ASN A 137 -5.49 17.52 6.66
N SER A 138 -6.36 17.75 7.65
CA SER A 138 -6.14 18.77 8.69
C SER A 138 -4.99 18.43 9.65
N LYS A 139 -4.58 17.16 9.71
CA LYS A 139 -3.56 16.67 10.62
C LYS A 139 -2.17 16.75 9.97
N PRO A 140 -1.15 17.31 10.64
CA PRO A 140 0.21 17.32 10.11
C PRO A 140 0.82 15.92 10.16
N ASP A 141 1.78 15.63 9.27
CA ASP A 141 2.52 14.35 9.25
C ASP A 141 3.14 13.97 10.61
N ALA A 142 3.55 14.97 11.38
CA ALA A 142 4.09 14.77 12.73
C ALA A 142 3.07 14.08 13.66
N TRP A 143 1.79 14.40 13.52
CA TRP A 143 0.71 13.81 14.31
C TRP A 143 0.63 12.29 14.12
N TYR A 144 0.69 11.82 12.87
CA TYR A 144 0.64 10.37 12.57
C TYR A 144 1.85 9.61 13.12
N ASN A 145 3.02 10.26 13.13
CA ASN A 145 4.24 9.66 13.67
C ASN A 145 4.22 9.59 15.19
N GLU A 146 3.70 10.61 15.87
CA GLU A 146 3.52 10.62 17.32
C GLU A 146 2.49 9.58 17.75
N TYR A 147 1.33 9.57 17.09
CA TYR A 147 0.28 8.59 17.32
C TYR A 147 0.77 7.15 17.13
N SER A 148 1.56 6.90 16.09
CA SER A 148 2.20 5.59 15.86
C SER A 148 3.09 5.15 17.02
N LYS A 149 3.88 6.07 17.61
CA LYS A 149 4.72 5.74 18.78
C LYS A 149 3.89 5.35 19.99
N ASP A 150 2.80 6.07 20.23
CA ASP A 150 1.89 5.77 21.34
C ASP A 150 1.25 4.39 21.17
N VAL A 151 0.79 4.06 19.97
CA VAL A 151 0.28 2.72 19.65
C VAL A 151 1.36 1.66 19.84
N GLN A 152 2.56 1.88 19.33
CA GLN A 152 3.67 0.94 19.49
C GLN A 152 4.02 0.69 20.97
N LYS A 153 3.97 1.74 21.79
CA LYS A 153 4.17 1.64 23.24
C LYS A 153 3.08 0.78 23.88
N GLN A 154 1.82 1.01 23.53
CA GLN A 154 0.69 0.20 23.99
C GLN A 154 0.82 -1.27 23.54
N GLU A 155 1.24 -1.53 22.30
CA GLU A 155 1.47 -2.89 21.81
C GLU A 155 2.53 -3.63 22.63
N LEU A 156 3.62 -2.94 23.02
CA LEU A 156 4.67 -3.51 23.87
C LEU A 156 4.17 -3.79 25.29
N GLU A 157 3.43 -2.86 25.90
CA GLU A 157 2.84 -3.03 27.23
C GLU A 157 1.86 -4.21 27.26
N HIS A 158 1.00 -4.34 26.25
CA HIS A 158 0.06 -5.46 26.14
C HIS A 158 0.74 -6.79 25.73
N GLY A 159 1.81 -6.72 24.94
CA GLY A 159 2.64 -7.87 24.58
C GLY A 159 3.37 -8.46 25.79
N ASP A 160 3.88 -7.59 26.67
CA ASP A 160 4.53 -8.00 27.92
C ASP A 160 3.54 -8.74 28.83
N ILE A 161 2.32 -8.21 29.01
CA ILE A 161 1.24 -8.89 29.77
C ILE A 161 0.93 -10.27 29.20
N ARG A 162 0.84 -10.41 27.86
CA ARG A 162 0.62 -11.73 27.22
C ARG A 162 1.79 -12.66 27.48
N SER A 163 3.04 -12.18 27.40
CA SER A 163 4.23 -12.99 27.67
C SER A 163 4.29 -13.47 29.13
N VAL A 164 3.91 -12.61 30.08
CA VAL A 164 3.79 -12.92 31.50
C VAL A 164 2.67 -13.93 31.74
N PHE A 165 1.54 -13.82 31.05
CA PHE A 165 0.43 -14.77 31.17
C PHE A 165 0.75 -16.16 30.59
N PHE A 166 1.47 -16.21 29.46
CA PHE A 166 1.99 -17.45 28.89
C PHE A 166 3.09 -18.08 29.76
N SER A 167 3.97 -17.28 30.37
CA SER A 167 4.98 -17.76 31.33
C SER A 167 4.35 -18.27 32.63
N ALA A 168 3.35 -17.57 33.17
CA ALA A 168 2.66 -17.97 34.39
C ALA A 168 1.83 -19.25 34.20
N THR A 169 1.21 -19.43 33.04
CA THR A 169 0.50 -20.69 32.71
C THR A 169 1.48 -21.84 32.48
N TYR A 170 2.63 -21.60 31.84
CA TYR A 170 3.68 -22.61 31.68
C TYR A 170 4.29 -23.03 33.03
N LEU A 171 4.54 -22.08 33.93
CA LEU A 171 4.98 -22.35 35.30
C LEU A 171 3.90 -23.06 36.13
N ALA A 172 2.63 -22.68 35.99
CA ALA A 172 1.52 -23.38 36.65
C ALA A 172 1.40 -24.84 36.18
N HIS A 173 1.63 -25.09 34.89
CA HIS A 173 1.62 -26.45 34.33
C HIS A 173 2.83 -27.28 34.79
N ILE A 174 4.01 -26.65 34.94
CA ILE A 174 5.20 -27.30 35.51
C ILE A 174 5.00 -27.61 37.00
N VAL A 175 4.47 -26.67 37.78
CA VAL A 175 4.20 -26.85 39.22
C VAL A 175 3.12 -27.91 39.44
N ALA A 176 2.04 -27.93 38.63
CA ALA A 176 1.01 -28.97 38.71
C ALA A 176 1.58 -30.37 38.38
N ASN A 177 2.50 -30.47 37.43
CA ASN A 177 3.12 -31.74 37.04
C ASN A 177 4.27 -32.18 37.97
N THR A 178 4.88 -31.28 38.74
CA THR A 178 5.90 -31.63 39.74
C THR A 178 5.32 -31.96 41.10
N TRP A 179 4.14 -31.44 41.45
CA TRP A 179 3.45 -31.79 42.70
C TRP A 179 2.60 -33.07 42.62
N CYS A 180 2.35 -33.62 41.42
CA CYS A 180 1.67 -34.91 41.25
C CYS A 180 2.60 -36.14 41.28
N PHE A 181 3.93 -35.96 41.44
CA PHE A 181 4.89 -37.06 41.39
C PHE A 181 5.51 -37.47 42.73
N ASP A 182 5.06 -36.89 43.85
CA ASP A 182 5.63 -37.17 45.19
C ASP A 182 4.60 -37.68 46.23
N SER A 183 3.39 -38.04 45.80
CA SER A 183 2.38 -38.65 46.69
C SER A 183 2.21 -40.16 46.56
N ASP A 184 2.86 -40.82 45.58
CA ASP A 184 2.62 -42.25 45.27
C ASP A 184 3.79 -43.21 45.58
N SER A 185 4.85 -42.75 46.26
CA SER A 185 6.03 -43.59 46.57
C SER A 185 6.03 -44.21 47.99
N ARG A 186 4.90 -44.19 48.71
CA ARG A 186 4.75 -44.92 49.99
C ARG A 186 3.56 -45.85 50.01
N GLY A 187 3.76 -47.05 49.48
CA GLY A 187 2.93 -48.19 49.82
C GLY A 187 2.83 -49.17 48.69
N LEU A 188 3.68 -50.21 48.71
CA LEU A 188 3.39 -51.56 48.21
C LEU A 188 4.67 -52.39 48.30
N GLU A 189 4.96 -52.96 49.47
CA GLU A 189 5.66 -54.25 49.60
C GLU A 189 5.43 -54.84 51.00
N ALA A 190 4.27 -55.48 51.15
CA ALA A 190 4.01 -56.47 52.20
C ALA A 190 2.88 -57.40 51.73
N ALA A 191 3.25 -58.54 51.12
CA ALA A 191 2.63 -59.86 51.29
C ALA A 191 2.87 -60.79 50.08
N GLY A 192 3.53 -61.93 50.32
CA GLY A 192 3.21 -63.21 49.65
C GLY A 192 4.24 -63.76 48.66
N PHE A 193 5.33 -64.36 49.13
CA PHE A 193 5.51 -65.82 49.32
C PHE A 193 6.83 -66.10 50.05
#